data_AF-A0A2W6BL81-F1
#
_entry.id   AF-A0A2W6BL81-F1
#
_cell.length_a   1.000
_cell.length_b   1.000
_cell.length_c   1.000
_cell.angle_alpha   90.00
_cell.angle_beta   90.00
_cell.angle_gamma   90.00
#
_symmetry.space_group_name_H-M   'P 1'
#
loop_
_entity.id
_entity.type
_entity.pdbx_description
1 polymer ?
#
loop_
_entity_poly.entity_id
_entity_poly.type
_entity_poly.pdbx_seq_one_letter_code
_entity_poly.pdbx_strand_id
1 'polypeptide(L)'
;MEIGLLVYPRHTPLDLVGPWEVLVRVPHASMHLIWTRPGPVQAEGGMEITATTSFADAPPLDVLLVPGGPGQLTLMKHTLLLDYIRDCSETAQWVCSICTGALLLAQAGVLKGRRATTHWLARDALRTFDIEVTGERYVIDGKFMTSAGVTAGIDVALELARRLAGDDVAGEIQLQLQYDPAPSLQSGSPDSAPPELVSRLRSRARRYR
;
A
#
# COMPACT_ATOMS: atom_id res chain seq x y z
N MET A 1 10.53 9.68 14.10
CA MET A 1 9.78 9.74 12.84
C MET A 1 8.60 8.80 12.96
N GLU A 2 7.39 9.30 12.80
CA GLU A 2 6.15 8.56 13.03
C GLU A 2 5.64 7.95 11.72
N ILE A 3 5.62 6.61 11.64
CA ILE A 3 5.17 5.85 10.46
C ILE A 3 3.89 5.11 10.81
N GLY A 4 2.79 5.48 10.17
CA GLY A 4 1.49 4.85 10.34
C GLY A 4 1.10 3.96 9.16
N LEU A 5 0.72 2.71 9.45
CA LEU A 5 0.17 1.77 8.49
C LEU A 5 -1.29 1.51 8.87
N LEU A 6 -2.20 1.68 7.91
CA LEU A 6 -3.60 1.33 8.14
C LEU A 6 -3.74 -0.19 8.17
N VAL A 7 -4.49 -0.72 9.14
CA VAL A 7 -4.84 -2.14 9.22
C VAL A 7 -6.36 -2.26 9.25
N TYR A 8 -6.96 -3.04 8.34
CA TYR A 8 -8.42 -3.11 8.25
C TYR A 8 -8.95 -4.51 7.91
N PRO A 9 -10.22 -4.83 8.23
CA PRO A 9 -10.77 -6.15 7.95
C PRO A 9 -10.60 -6.55 6.48
N ARG A 10 -10.03 -7.73 6.24
CA ARG A 10 -9.73 -8.26 4.91
C ARG A 10 -8.77 -7.41 4.07
N HIS A 11 -7.86 -6.65 4.69
CA HIS A 11 -6.66 -6.19 3.98
C HIS A 11 -5.79 -7.40 3.59
N THR A 12 -5.00 -7.29 2.53
CA THR A 12 -4.05 -8.34 2.14
C THR A 12 -2.84 -8.24 3.09
N PRO A 13 -2.50 -9.28 3.88
CA PRO A 13 -1.47 -9.16 4.91
C PRO A 13 -0.11 -8.69 4.38
N LEU A 14 0.31 -9.19 3.22
CA LEU A 14 1.64 -8.88 2.68
C LEU A 14 1.78 -7.42 2.19
N ASP A 15 0.68 -6.76 1.86
CA ASP A 15 0.66 -5.32 1.56
C ASP A 15 1.04 -4.48 2.79
N LEU A 16 0.89 -5.03 4.00
CA LEU A 16 1.24 -4.40 5.26
C LEU A 16 2.56 -4.93 5.81
N VAL A 17 2.69 -6.26 5.91
CA VAL A 17 3.86 -6.93 6.51
C VAL A 17 5.12 -6.71 5.68
N GLY A 18 5.03 -6.69 4.35
CA GLY A 18 6.19 -6.43 3.48
C GLY A 18 6.82 -5.06 3.75
N PRO A 19 6.06 -3.96 3.63
CA PRO A 19 6.55 -2.64 4.01
C PRO A 19 6.95 -2.51 5.47
N TRP A 20 6.17 -3.09 6.41
CA TRP A 20 6.49 -3.05 7.83
C TRP A 20 7.89 -3.60 8.12
N GLU A 21 8.23 -4.74 7.52
CA GLU A 21 9.52 -5.42 7.74
C GLU A 21 10.71 -4.55 7.29
N VAL A 22 10.54 -3.73 6.25
CA VAL A 22 11.58 -2.78 5.82
C VAL A 22 11.59 -1.55 6.73
N LEU A 23 10.44 -0.92 6.95
CA LEU A 23 10.34 0.39 7.59
C LEU A 23 10.65 0.35 9.10
N VAL A 24 10.40 -0.76 9.78
CA VAL A 24 10.74 -0.94 11.20
C VAL A 24 12.25 -0.86 11.47
N ARG A 25 13.08 -1.02 10.43
CA ARG A 25 14.55 -0.94 10.51
C ARG A 25 15.10 0.44 10.20
N VAL A 26 14.25 1.39 9.79
CA VAL A 26 14.70 2.77 9.57
C VAL A 26 15.05 3.42 10.92
N PRO A 27 16.24 4.01 11.09
CA PRO A 27 16.66 4.60 12.36
C PRO A 27 15.66 5.63 12.90
N HIS A 28 15.37 5.54 14.20
CA HIS A 28 14.46 6.44 14.92
C HIS A 28 13.00 6.46 14.38
N ALA A 29 12.58 5.40 13.70
CA ALA A 29 11.19 5.19 13.29
C ALA A 29 10.33 4.64 14.46
N SER A 30 9.18 5.24 14.67
CA SER A 30 8.10 4.77 15.52
C SER A 30 7.00 4.21 14.63
N MET A 31 6.63 2.95 14.81
CA MET A 31 5.68 2.25 13.95
C MET A 31 4.29 2.16 14.59
N HIS A 32 3.25 2.50 13.83
CA HIS A 32 1.85 2.46 14.29
C HIS A 32 0.98 1.63 13.35
N LEU A 33 0.20 0.69 13.92
CA LEU A 33 -0.86 -0.01 13.21
C LEU A 33 -2.18 0.64 13.57
N ILE A 34 -2.82 1.29 12.60
CA ILE A 34 -3.89 2.25 12.86
C ILE A 34 -5.21 1.72 12.32
N TRP A 35 -6.22 1.68 13.18
CA TRP A 35 -7.58 1.36 12.78
C TRP A 35 -8.62 2.21 13.52
N THR A 36 -9.90 1.84 13.45
CA THR A 36 -10.97 2.52 14.19
C THR A 36 -10.80 2.45 15.70
N ARG A 37 -10.13 1.40 16.20
CA ARG A 37 -9.78 1.17 17.61
C ARG A 37 -8.60 0.21 17.72
N PRO A 38 -7.82 0.24 18.81
CA PRO A 38 -6.81 -0.77 19.08
C PRO A 38 -7.43 -2.17 19.24
N GLY A 39 -6.65 -3.20 18.92
CA GLY A 39 -7.06 -4.59 19.04
C GLY A 39 -7.00 -5.39 17.73
N PRO A 40 -7.44 -6.65 17.75
CA PRO A 40 -7.29 -7.57 16.63
C PRO A 40 -8.12 -7.18 15.42
N VAL A 41 -7.49 -7.25 14.24
CA VAL A 41 -8.10 -7.03 12.93
C VAL A 41 -7.80 -8.23 12.04
N GLN A 42 -8.85 -8.89 11.58
CA GLN A 42 -8.73 -10.07 10.73
C GLN A 42 -8.44 -9.67 9.28
N ALA A 43 -7.25 -10.02 8.80
CA ALA A 43 -6.80 -9.84 7.43
C ALA A 43 -7.38 -10.92 6.49
N GLU A 44 -7.13 -10.76 5.19
CA GLU A 44 -7.44 -11.78 4.19
C GLU A 44 -6.71 -13.09 4.52
N GLY A 45 -7.41 -14.23 4.34
CA GLY A 45 -6.87 -15.55 4.68
C GLY A 45 -6.92 -15.91 6.17
N GLY A 46 -7.51 -15.04 7.01
CA GLY A 46 -7.76 -15.33 8.42
C GLY A 46 -6.61 -15.00 9.37
N MET A 47 -5.50 -14.43 8.87
CA MET A 47 -4.43 -13.90 9.72
C MET A 47 -4.94 -12.74 10.57
N GLU A 48 -4.56 -12.70 11.85
CA GLU A 48 -4.94 -11.62 12.75
C GLU A 48 -3.75 -10.67 12.97
N ILE A 49 -3.99 -9.36 12.78
CA ILE A 49 -3.00 -8.31 13.03
C ILE A 49 -3.59 -7.34 14.05
N THR A 50 -2.84 -6.99 15.08
CA THR A 50 -3.33 -6.13 16.17
C THR A 50 -3.06 -4.67 15.85
N ALA A 51 -4.12 -3.87 15.69
CA ALA A 51 -4.02 -2.41 15.66
C ALA A 51 -3.50 -1.90 17.01
N THR A 52 -2.48 -1.03 16.97
CA THR A 52 -1.83 -0.47 18.17
C THR A 52 -2.47 0.84 18.61
N THR A 53 -3.13 1.57 17.71
CA THR A 53 -3.78 2.85 18.01
C THR A 53 -5.07 3.04 17.19
N SER A 54 -5.86 4.05 17.56
CA SER A 54 -7.07 4.47 16.85
C SER A 54 -6.79 5.64 15.90
N PHE A 55 -7.72 5.96 15.00
CA PHE A 55 -7.65 7.21 14.21
C PHE A 55 -7.59 8.47 15.08
N ALA A 56 -8.28 8.47 16.23
CA ALA A 56 -8.35 9.63 17.12
C ALA A 56 -7.10 9.80 17.99
N ASP A 57 -6.41 8.70 18.29
CA ASP A 57 -5.28 8.67 19.22
C ASP A 57 -3.92 8.53 18.50
N ALA A 58 -3.92 8.33 17.18
CA ALA A 58 -2.71 8.28 16.39
C ALA A 58 -1.97 9.64 16.45
N PRO A 59 -0.63 9.63 16.59
CA PRO A 59 0.13 10.88 16.51
C PRO A 59 0.08 11.45 15.07
N PRO A 60 0.43 12.72 14.88
CA PRO A 60 0.73 13.25 13.55
C PRO A 60 1.79 12.37 12.87
N LEU A 61 1.52 11.96 11.63
CA LEU A 61 2.36 11.01 10.90
C LEU A 61 3.31 11.73 9.95
N ASP A 62 4.57 11.30 9.92
CA ASP A 62 5.51 11.66 8.86
C ASP A 62 5.24 10.83 7.59
N VAL A 63 4.83 9.57 7.78
CA VAL A 63 4.50 8.63 6.71
C VAL A 63 3.15 7.97 6.99
N LEU A 64 2.25 8.02 6.01
CA LEU A 64 1.03 7.21 5.98
C LEU A 64 1.15 6.14 4.89
N LEU A 65 0.90 4.87 5.22
CA LEU A 65 0.82 3.78 4.25
C LEU A 65 -0.55 3.09 4.30
N VAL A 66 -1.17 2.98 3.12
CA VAL A 66 -2.48 2.36 2.93
C VAL A 66 -2.34 1.04 2.16
N PRO A 67 -2.53 -0.13 2.81
CA PRO A 67 -2.48 -1.41 2.11
C PRO A 67 -3.73 -1.60 1.26
N GLY A 68 -3.68 -2.57 0.35
CA GLY A 68 -4.82 -3.05 -0.40
C GLY A 68 -5.47 -4.28 0.23
N GLY A 69 -6.20 -5.01 -0.62
CA GLY A 69 -6.93 -6.22 -0.29
C GLY A 69 -8.43 -6.09 -0.48
N PRO A 70 -9.17 -7.21 -0.38
CA PRO A 70 -10.61 -7.23 -0.65
C PRO A 70 -11.46 -6.32 0.25
N GLY A 71 -10.99 -6.03 1.47
CA GLY A 71 -11.65 -5.12 2.40
C GLY A 71 -11.81 -3.69 1.86
N GLN A 72 -10.93 -3.28 0.95
CA GLN A 72 -10.98 -1.96 0.32
C GLN A 72 -12.35 -1.66 -0.29
N LEU A 73 -13.02 -2.65 -0.91
CA LEU A 73 -14.31 -2.44 -1.58
C LEU A 73 -15.39 -1.94 -0.60
N THR A 74 -15.45 -2.52 0.59
CA THR A 74 -16.41 -2.10 1.64
C THR A 74 -16.05 -0.74 2.24
N LEU A 75 -14.77 -0.36 2.18
CA LEU A 75 -14.24 0.84 2.82
C LEU A 75 -14.32 2.09 1.93
N MET A 76 -14.67 1.95 0.65
CA MET A 76 -14.88 3.07 -0.26
C MET A 76 -15.99 4.05 0.18
N LYS A 77 -16.84 3.66 1.14
CA LYS A 77 -17.89 4.51 1.73
C LYS A 77 -17.67 4.80 3.21
N HIS A 78 -16.52 4.40 3.77
CA HIS A 78 -16.24 4.52 5.19
C HIS A 78 -15.69 5.93 5.50
N THR A 79 -16.58 6.88 5.79
CA THR A 79 -16.23 8.31 5.93
C THR A 79 -15.09 8.55 6.92
N LEU A 80 -15.15 7.98 8.13
CA LEU A 80 -14.10 8.16 9.14
C LEU A 80 -12.69 7.75 8.66
N LEU A 81 -12.61 6.75 7.78
CA LEU A 81 -11.34 6.29 7.23
C LEU A 81 -10.86 7.24 6.13
N LEU A 82 -11.77 7.64 5.24
CA LEU A 82 -11.46 8.52 4.13
C LEU A 82 -11.07 9.92 4.63
N ASP A 83 -11.73 10.41 5.68
CA ASP A 83 -11.41 11.66 6.35
C ASP A 83 -10.05 11.54 7.05
N TYR A 84 -9.80 10.46 7.80
CA TYR A 84 -8.48 10.22 8.40
C TYR A 84 -7.34 10.19 7.36
N ILE A 85 -7.55 9.53 6.22
CA ILE A 85 -6.59 9.52 5.09
C ILE A 85 -6.36 10.94 4.57
N ARG A 86 -7.44 11.72 4.38
CA ARG A 86 -7.37 13.09 3.88
C ARG A 86 -6.57 13.97 4.83
N ASP A 87 -6.90 13.93 6.12
CA ASP A 87 -6.28 14.75 7.17
C ASP A 87 -4.78 14.43 7.31
N CYS A 88 -4.43 13.14 7.39
CA CYS A 88 -3.01 12.73 7.41
C CYS A 88 -2.28 13.18 6.15
N SER A 89 -2.95 13.13 4.98
CA SER A 89 -2.35 13.52 3.71
C SER A 89 -2.11 15.02 3.60
N GLU A 90 -2.63 15.86 4.49
CA GLU A 90 -2.30 17.30 4.50
C GLU A 90 -0.88 17.53 5.00
N THR A 91 -0.50 16.87 6.09
CA THR A 91 0.75 17.13 6.83
C THR A 91 1.85 16.10 6.61
N ALA A 92 1.51 14.85 6.27
CA ALA A 92 2.50 13.80 6.06
C ALA A 92 3.52 14.18 4.98
N GLN A 93 4.79 13.83 5.23
CA GLN A 93 5.88 13.97 4.28
C GLN A 93 5.75 12.97 3.13
N TRP A 94 5.26 11.76 3.42
CA TRP A 94 4.99 10.73 2.42
C TRP A 94 3.62 10.06 2.63
N VAL A 95 2.88 9.87 1.53
CA VAL A 95 1.64 9.11 1.51
C VAL A 95 1.79 7.97 0.52
N CYS A 96 1.80 6.76 1.05
CA CYS A 96 2.07 5.54 0.31
C CYS A 96 0.81 4.69 0.15
N SER A 97 0.71 3.96 -0.96
CA SER A 97 -0.26 2.88 -1.07
C SER A 97 0.29 1.68 -1.81
N ILE A 98 -0.17 0.50 -1.37
CA ILE A 98 0.15 -0.78 -1.97
C ILE A 98 -1.10 -1.36 -2.61
N CYS A 99 -0.96 -1.98 -3.79
CA CYS A 99 -2.03 -2.72 -4.43
C CYS A 99 -3.29 -1.86 -4.61
N THR A 100 -4.45 -2.33 -4.12
CA THR A 100 -5.73 -1.59 -4.18
C THR A 100 -5.85 -0.45 -3.17
N GLY A 101 -4.87 -0.24 -2.29
CA GLY A 101 -4.85 0.90 -1.37
C GLY A 101 -4.92 2.26 -2.08
N ALA A 102 -4.39 2.34 -3.31
CA ALA A 102 -4.50 3.53 -4.15
C ALA A 102 -5.95 3.95 -4.44
N LEU A 103 -6.89 3.00 -4.44
CA LEU A 103 -8.31 3.31 -4.61
C LEU A 103 -8.89 4.03 -3.38
N LEU A 104 -8.41 3.74 -2.17
CA LEU A 104 -8.82 4.48 -0.96
C LEU A 104 -8.24 5.90 -0.97
N LEU A 105 -6.99 6.06 -1.41
CA LEU A 105 -6.40 7.39 -1.61
C LEU A 105 -7.17 8.19 -2.68
N ALA A 106 -7.52 7.55 -3.80
CA ALA A 106 -8.33 8.16 -4.85
C ALA A 106 -9.72 8.59 -4.33
N GLN A 107 -10.36 7.72 -3.54
CA GLN A 107 -11.66 7.98 -2.93
C GLN A 107 -11.62 9.08 -1.87
N ALA A 108 -10.53 9.18 -1.11
CA ALA A 108 -10.26 10.30 -0.22
C ALA A 108 -9.99 11.61 -0.99
N GLY A 109 -9.79 11.54 -2.31
CA GLY A 109 -9.59 12.69 -3.19
C GLY A 109 -8.16 13.23 -3.20
N VAL A 110 -7.21 12.55 -2.56
CA VAL A 110 -5.84 13.05 -2.39
C VAL A 110 -4.94 12.81 -3.62
N LEU A 111 -5.38 11.95 -4.55
CA LEU A 111 -4.68 11.65 -5.80
C LEU A 111 -5.19 12.42 -7.03
N LYS A 112 -6.13 13.36 -6.87
CA LYS A 112 -6.71 14.09 -8.02
C LYS A 112 -5.64 14.82 -8.84
N GLY A 113 -5.67 14.61 -10.16
CA GLY A 113 -4.75 15.21 -11.13
C GLY A 113 -3.32 14.64 -11.07
N ARG A 114 -3.10 13.54 -10.35
CA ARG A 114 -1.77 12.93 -10.17
C ARG A 114 -1.57 11.70 -11.02
N ARG A 115 -0.30 11.32 -11.18
CA ARG A 115 0.12 10.05 -11.73
C ARG A 115 0.19 8.99 -10.64
N ALA A 116 -0.40 7.83 -10.88
CA ALA A 116 -0.45 6.75 -9.89
C ALA A 116 -0.54 5.36 -10.54
N THR A 117 -0.27 4.32 -9.76
CA THR A 117 -0.55 2.93 -10.12
C THR A 117 -1.32 2.20 -9.02
N THR A 118 -1.74 0.98 -9.31
CA THR A 118 -2.47 0.08 -8.41
C THR A 118 -2.29 -1.36 -8.88
N HIS A 119 -2.89 -2.32 -8.17
CA HIS A 119 -2.96 -3.71 -8.61
C HIS A 119 -3.49 -3.81 -10.05
N TRP A 120 -2.89 -4.67 -10.87
CA TRP A 120 -3.18 -4.74 -12.31
C TRP A 120 -4.66 -5.04 -12.65
N LEU A 121 -5.37 -5.80 -11.80
CA LEU A 121 -6.82 -6.04 -11.93
C LEU A 121 -7.70 -4.84 -11.55
N ALA A 122 -7.13 -3.83 -10.88
CA ALA A 122 -7.84 -2.67 -10.36
C ALA A 122 -7.56 -1.38 -11.15
N ARG A 123 -6.64 -1.41 -12.12
CA ARG A 123 -6.27 -0.22 -12.93
C ARG A 123 -7.47 0.45 -13.59
N ASP A 124 -8.42 -0.32 -14.13
CA ASP A 124 -9.64 0.24 -14.73
C ASP A 124 -10.54 0.95 -13.72
N ALA A 125 -10.56 0.48 -12.46
CA ALA A 125 -11.30 1.16 -11.40
C ALA A 125 -10.59 2.45 -10.96
N LEU A 126 -9.25 2.47 -10.94
CA LEU A 126 -8.52 3.69 -10.62
C LEU A 126 -8.70 4.76 -11.71
N ARG A 127 -8.84 4.34 -12.99
CA ARG A 127 -9.11 5.24 -14.13
C ARG A 127 -10.47 5.92 -14.10
N THR A 128 -11.40 5.50 -13.23
CA THR A 128 -12.68 6.22 -13.07
C THR A 128 -12.51 7.52 -12.28
N PHE A 129 -11.36 7.71 -11.64
CA PHE A 129 -10.95 8.96 -11.00
C PHE A 129 -10.11 9.80 -11.96
N ASP A 130 -9.99 11.09 -11.66
CA ASP A 130 -9.11 12.04 -12.37
C ASP A 130 -7.64 11.77 -12.01
N ILE A 131 -7.07 10.69 -12.56
CA ILE A 131 -5.73 10.15 -12.25
C ILE A 131 -5.08 9.63 -13.53
N GLU A 132 -3.81 9.97 -13.77
CA GLU A 132 -3.00 9.37 -14.82
C GLU A 132 -2.50 7.98 -14.37
N VAL A 133 -3.22 6.93 -14.75
CA VAL A 133 -2.94 5.55 -14.30
C VAL A 133 -1.89 4.85 -15.14
N THR A 134 -0.78 4.40 -14.52
CA THR A 134 0.32 3.71 -15.23
C THR A 134 0.45 2.22 -14.91
N GLY A 135 1.22 1.54 -15.77
CA GLY A 135 1.53 0.12 -15.65
C GLY A 135 2.74 -0.23 -14.79
N GLU A 136 3.45 0.78 -14.27
CA GLU A 136 4.72 0.61 -13.55
C GLU A 136 4.56 -0.14 -12.22
N ARG A 137 5.68 -0.66 -11.71
CA ARG A 137 5.71 -1.38 -10.43
C ARG A 137 5.39 -0.46 -9.25
N TYR A 138 5.90 0.76 -9.29
CA TYR A 138 5.51 1.86 -8.40
C TYR A 138 5.70 3.20 -9.11
N VAL A 139 5.01 4.22 -8.62
CA VAL A 139 5.01 5.59 -9.15
C VAL A 139 5.20 6.55 -7.99
N ILE A 140 6.07 7.55 -8.20
CA ILE A 140 6.28 8.66 -7.27
C ILE A 140 5.82 9.95 -7.97
N ASP A 141 4.87 10.66 -7.37
CA ASP A 141 4.36 11.97 -7.80
C ASP A 141 4.27 12.89 -6.58
N GLY A 142 5.22 13.83 -6.47
CA GLY A 142 5.38 14.66 -5.29
C GLY A 142 5.61 13.80 -4.05
N LYS A 143 4.71 13.92 -3.06
CA LYS A 143 4.75 13.13 -1.81
C LYS A 143 4.01 11.80 -1.87
N PHE A 144 3.37 11.48 -3.00
CA PHE A 144 2.60 10.25 -3.15
C PHE A 144 3.45 9.15 -3.78
N MET A 145 3.51 7.99 -3.12
CA MET A 145 4.14 6.79 -3.66
C MET A 145 3.13 5.66 -3.75
N THR A 146 2.68 5.35 -4.96
CA THR A 146 1.68 4.29 -5.20
C THR A 146 2.33 3.10 -5.87
N SER A 147 1.86 1.88 -5.59
CA SER A 147 2.46 0.67 -6.18
C SER A 147 1.46 -0.36 -6.66
N ALA A 148 2.00 -1.25 -7.50
CA ALA A 148 1.31 -2.39 -8.06
C ALA A 148 1.00 -3.44 -6.98
N GLY A 149 0.77 -4.68 -7.39
CA GLY A 149 0.28 -5.71 -6.49
C GLY A 149 1.28 -6.17 -5.45
N VAL A 150 0.81 -6.24 -4.21
CA VAL A 150 1.30 -7.09 -3.12
C VAL A 150 2.79 -6.96 -2.81
N THR A 151 3.65 -7.70 -3.52
CA THR A 151 5.10 -7.71 -3.27
C THR A 151 5.77 -6.39 -3.65
N ALA A 152 5.13 -5.56 -4.48
CA ALA A 152 5.62 -4.23 -4.80
C ALA A 152 5.76 -3.32 -3.56
N GLY A 153 5.09 -3.65 -2.45
CA GLY A 153 5.22 -2.94 -1.19
C GLY A 153 6.62 -3.01 -0.56
N ILE A 154 7.37 -4.09 -0.82
CA ILE A 154 8.76 -4.19 -0.32
C ILE A 154 9.64 -3.17 -1.05
N ASP A 155 9.51 -3.05 -2.37
CA ASP A 155 10.30 -2.09 -3.16
C ASP A 155 9.93 -0.64 -2.84
N VAL A 156 8.64 -0.35 -2.64
CA VAL A 156 8.18 0.96 -2.16
C VAL A 156 8.81 1.30 -0.82
N ALA A 157 8.84 0.34 0.11
CA ALA A 157 9.39 0.57 1.43
C ALA A 157 10.91 0.77 1.40
N LEU A 158 11.64 0.08 0.51
CA LEU A 158 13.08 0.30 0.32
C LEU A 158 13.36 1.67 -0.30
N GLU A 159 12.62 2.08 -1.33
CA GLU A 159 12.76 3.42 -1.91
C GLU A 159 12.35 4.51 -0.92
N LEU A 160 11.36 4.25 -0.06
CA LEU A 160 11.00 5.15 1.02
C LEU A 160 12.11 5.22 2.08
N ALA A 161 12.66 4.09 2.53
CA ALA A 161 13.79 4.06 3.46
C ALA A 161 14.98 4.87 2.92
N ARG A 162 15.27 4.73 1.61
CA ARG A 162 16.29 5.50 0.90
C ARG A 162 16.06 7.01 0.96
N ARG A 163 14.80 7.45 0.79
CA ARG A 163 14.40 8.86 0.87
C ARG A 163 14.42 9.44 2.28
N LEU A 164 14.20 8.59 3.28
CA LEU A 164 14.13 8.99 4.68
C LEU A 164 15.50 8.99 5.36
N ALA A 165 16.37 8.03 5.03
CA ALA A 165 17.61 7.76 5.75
C ALA A 165 18.86 7.65 4.86
N GLY A 166 18.72 7.81 3.54
CA GLY A 166 19.84 7.77 2.59
C GLY A 166 20.12 6.38 2.01
N ASP A 167 20.99 6.35 1.00
CA ASP A 167 21.31 5.15 0.22
C ASP A 167 22.02 4.08 1.07
N ASP A 168 22.91 4.48 1.99
CA ASP A 168 23.65 3.54 2.85
C ASP A 168 22.70 2.73 3.75
N VAL A 169 21.79 3.42 4.45
CA VAL A 169 20.81 2.76 5.34
C VAL A 169 19.86 1.86 4.55
N ALA A 170 19.38 2.30 3.38
CA ALA A 170 18.52 1.47 2.54
C ALA A 170 19.25 0.22 2.04
N GLY A 171 20.52 0.35 1.65
CA GLY A 171 21.38 -0.76 1.24
C GLY A 171 21.65 -1.76 2.38
N GLU A 172 21.91 -1.27 3.59
CA GLU A 172 22.04 -2.11 4.78
C GLU A 172 20.76 -2.89 5.06
N ILE A 173 19.60 -2.23 5.06
CA ILE A 173 18.30 -2.90 5.26
C ILE A 173 18.06 -3.95 4.18
N GLN A 174 18.31 -3.63 2.91
CA GLN A 174 18.16 -4.58 1.82
C GLN A 174 19.04 -5.83 2.02
N LEU A 175 20.30 -5.65 2.40
CA LEU A 175 21.24 -6.73 2.64
C LEU A 175 20.87 -7.56 3.88
N GLN A 176 20.46 -6.92 4.98
CA GLN A 176 20.01 -7.59 6.20
C GLN A 176 18.79 -8.48 5.96
N LEU A 177 17.88 -8.04 5.10
CA LEU A 177 16.69 -8.81 4.70
C LEU A 177 17.01 -9.86 3.63
N GLN A 178 18.22 -9.86 3.08
CA GLN A 178 18.61 -10.65 1.92
C GLN A 178 17.60 -10.51 0.78
N TYR A 179 17.14 -9.28 0.52
CA TYR A 179 16.17 -9.01 -0.53
C TYR A 179 16.84 -9.03 -1.91
N ASP A 180 17.09 -10.26 -2.38
CA ASP A 180 17.63 -10.64 -3.68
C ASP A 180 16.67 -11.63 -4.36
N PRO A 181 15.51 -11.16 -4.86
CA PRO A 181 14.45 -12.04 -5.34
C PRO A 181 14.84 -12.73 -6.65
N ALA A 182 14.73 -14.06 -6.69
CA ALA A 182 14.90 -14.88 -7.90
C ALA A 182 13.63 -15.73 -8.18
N PRO A 183 12.57 -15.15 -8.75
CA PRO A 183 11.33 -15.88 -9.01
C PRO A 183 11.54 -17.06 -9.99
N SER A 184 11.01 -18.23 -9.64
CA SER A 184 11.08 -19.44 -10.49
C SER A 184 10.16 -19.38 -11.71
N LEU A 185 9.19 -18.46 -11.73
CA LEU A 185 8.23 -18.26 -12.81
C LEU A 185 8.22 -16.79 -13.25
N GLN A 186 8.13 -16.57 -14.56
CA GLN A 186 8.03 -15.24 -15.17
C GLN A 186 6.57 -14.86 -15.46
N SER A 187 5.72 -14.87 -14.43
CA SER A 187 4.28 -14.56 -14.57
C SER A 187 3.77 -13.53 -13.55
N GLY A 188 4.69 -12.75 -12.98
CA GLY A 188 4.38 -11.70 -12.00
C GLY A 188 3.78 -10.41 -12.60
N SER A 189 3.81 -10.26 -13.94
CA SER A 189 3.22 -9.12 -14.65
C SER A 189 2.25 -9.61 -15.72
N PRO A 190 1.12 -8.90 -15.98
CA PRO A 190 0.27 -9.19 -17.14
C PRO A 190 1.00 -9.02 -18.48
N ASP A 191 2.13 -8.31 -18.51
CA ASP A 191 2.92 -8.09 -19.73
C ASP A 191 3.88 -9.24 -20.03
N SER A 192 4.26 -10.03 -19.02
CA SER A 192 5.15 -11.20 -19.18
C SER A 192 4.43 -12.55 -19.03
N ALA A 193 3.27 -12.58 -18.38
CA ALA A 193 2.49 -13.79 -18.19
C ALA A 193 1.81 -14.26 -19.50
N PRO A 194 1.54 -15.57 -19.66
CA PRO A 194 0.79 -16.08 -20.81
C PRO A 194 -0.59 -15.40 -20.96
N PRO A 195 -0.98 -14.93 -22.17
CA PRO A 195 -2.20 -14.15 -22.36
C PRO A 195 -3.49 -14.84 -21.87
N GLU A 196 -3.58 -16.16 -22.02
CA GLU A 196 -4.70 -16.98 -21.56
C GLU A 196 -4.80 -17.02 -20.02
N LEU A 197 -3.66 -17.00 -19.31
CA LEU A 197 -3.62 -16.88 -17.85
C LEU A 197 -4.17 -15.52 -17.43
N VAL A 198 -3.71 -14.45 -18.08
CA VAL A 198 -4.18 -13.08 -17.81
C VAL A 198 -5.68 -12.96 -18.05
N SER A 199 -6.17 -13.47 -19.19
CA SER A 199 -7.59 -13.48 -19.54
C SER A 199 -8.44 -14.23 -18.51
N ARG A 200 -8.00 -15.44 -18.12
CA ARG A 200 -8.69 -16.25 -17.10
C ARG A 200 -8.80 -15.52 -15.75
N LEU A 201 -7.73 -14.88 -15.30
CA LEU A 201 -7.72 -14.14 -14.04
C LEU A 201 -8.60 -12.88 -14.10
N ARG A 202 -8.62 -12.14 -15.21
CA ARG A 202 -9.56 -11.01 -15.43
C ARG A 202 -11.02 -11.47 -15.35
N SER A 203 -11.36 -12.56 -16.03
CA SER A 203 -12.71 -13.13 -16.01
C SER A 203 -13.11 -13.66 -14.63
N ARG A 204 -12.16 -14.20 -13.86
CA ARG A 204 -12.40 -14.56 -12.46
C ARG A 204 -12.69 -13.32 -11.60
N ALA A 205 -11.88 -12.27 -11.71
CA ALA A 205 -12.05 -11.04 -10.93
C ALA A 205 -13.39 -10.34 -11.18
N ARG A 206 -13.88 -10.33 -12.42
CA ARG A 206 -15.19 -9.75 -12.77
C ARG A 206 -16.39 -10.46 -12.12
N ARG A 207 -16.26 -11.74 -11.77
CA ARG A 207 -17.34 -12.52 -11.13
C ARG A 207 -17.53 -12.20 -9.64
N TYR A 208 -16.58 -11.49 -9.03
CA TYR A 208 -16.61 -11.13 -7.60
C TYR A 208 -16.80 -9.62 -7.37
N ARG A 209 -17.12 -8.86 -8.44
CA ARG A 209 -17.48 -7.44 -8.36
C ARG A 209 -18.98 -7.26 -8.30
#